data_AF-A0A4Z1BME1-F1
#
_entry.id   AF-A0A4Z1BME1-F1
#
_cell.length_a   1.000
_cell.length_b   1.000
_cell.length_c   1.000
_cell.angle_alpha   90.00
_cell.angle_beta   90.00
_cell.angle_gamma   90.00
#
_symmetry.space_group_name_H-M   'P 1'
#
loop_
_entity.id
_entity.type
_entity.pdbx_description
1 polymer ?
#
loop_
_entity_poly.entity_id
_entity_poly.type
_entity_poly.pdbx_seq_one_letter_code
_entity_poly.pdbx_strand_id
1 'polypeptide(L)'
;MENVAVLADARNPDNASLFQNFVMDPENAAIISNYLRYANAIAGSEDFMDPDLIDAPELVIPEDLQASAQTARLCEPATQDIYTRIWTEVLR
;
A
#
# COMPACT_ATOMS: atom_id res chain seq x y z
N MET A 1 -3.69 3.90 -0.16
CA MET A 1 -2.22 3.75 -0.01
C MET A 1 -1.97 3.20 1.37
N GLU A 2 -1.17 2.15 1.42
CA GLU A 2 -0.74 1.50 2.66
C GLU A 2 0.58 2.13 3.10
N ASN A 3 0.83 2.15 4.41
CA ASN A 3 2.02 2.80 4.97
C ASN A 3 2.59 1.94 6.09
N VAL A 4 3.92 1.93 6.20
CA VAL A 4 4.61 1.48 7.42
C VAL A 4 4.70 2.66 8.37
N ALA A 5 4.26 2.48 9.61
CA ALA A 5 4.28 3.51 10.64
C ALA A 5 4.82 2.95 11.96
N VAL A 6 5.62 3.76 12.66
CA VAL A 6 6.06 3.48 14.03
C VAL A 6 5.09 4.15 15.00
N LEU A 7 4.52 3.37 15.93
CA LEU A 7 3.59 3.89 16.93
C LEU A 7 4.31 4.77 17.96
N ALA A 8 3.61 5.80 18.47
CA ALA A 8 4.15 6.73 19.46
C ALA A 8 4.56 6.05 20.78
N ASP A 9 3.94 4.92 21.11
CA ASP A 9 4.18 4.11 22.31
C ASP A 9 4.91 2.79 22.00
N ALA A 10 5.57 2.69 20.85
CA ALA A 10 6.31 1.49 20.46
C ALA A 10 7.36 1.12 21.53
N ARG A 11 7.38 -0.15 21.95
CA ARG A 11 8.32 -0.64 22.98
C ARG A 11 9.77 -0.70 22.49
N ASN A 12 9.98 -0.80 21.17
CA ASN A 12 11.29 -0.87 20.52
C ASN A 12 11.32 0.07 19.29
N PRO A 13 11.27 1.40 19.48
CA PRO A 13 11.12 2.35 18.37
C PRO A 13 12.34 2.37 17.44
N ASP A 14 13.54 2.16 17.98
CA ASP A 14 14.78 2.11 17.19
C ASP A 14 14.78 0.91 16.23
N ASN A 15 14.45 -0.29 16.72
CA ASN A 15 14.36 -1.48 15.88
C ASN A 15 13.23 -1.38 14.84
N ALA A 16 12.10 -0.75 15.19
CA ALA A 16 11.02 -0.52 14.25
C ALA A 16 11.47 0.40 13.10
N SER A 17 12.21 1.45 13.43
CA SER A 17 12.79 2.37 12.44
C SER A 17 13.86 1.69 11.58
N LEU A 18 14.70 0.83 12.18
CA LEU A 18 15.68 0.02 11.44
C LEU A 18 15.00 -0.93 10.45
N PHE A 19 13.90 -1.58 10.85
CA PHE A 19 13.13 -2.43 9.94
C PHE A 19 12.48 -1.63 8.82
N GLN A 20 11.89 -0.47 9.13
CA GLN A 20 11.34 0.43 8.11
C GLN A 20 12.42 0.82 7.10
N ASN A 21 13.63 1.20 7.57
CA ASN A 21 14.75 1.52 6.69
C ASN A 21 15.20 0.32 5.84
N PHE A 22 15.22 -0.90 6.41
CA PHE A 22 15.52 -2.12 5.66
C PHE A 22 14.52 -2.36 4.51
N VAL A 23 13.22 -2.21 4.78
CA VAL A 23 12.16 -2.37 3.78
C VAL A 23 12.23 -1.31 2.68
N MET A 24 12.73 -0.10 3.00
CA MET A 24 12.89 1.00 2.05
C MET A 24 14.10 0.86 1.12
N ASP A 25 14.98 -0.11 1.34
CA ASP A 25 16.05 -0.42 0.39
C ASP A 25 15.45 -0.96 -0.93
N PRO A 26 15.86 -0.47 -2.12
CA PRO A 26 15.26 -0.85 -3.40
C PRO A 26 15.17 -2.36 -3.65
N GLU A 27 16.22 -3.11 -3.32
CA GLU A 27 16.26 -4.57 -3.54
C GLU A 27 15.26 -5.28 -2.61
N ASN A 28 15.16 -4.83 -1.35
CA ASN A 28 14.21 -5.39 -0.39
C ASN A 28 12.76 -5.06 -0.74
N ALA A 29 12.48 -3.83 -1.18
CA ALA A 29 11.16 -3.43 -1.65
C ALA A 29 10.73 -4.24 -2.88
N ALA A 30 11.66 -4.51 -3.79
CA ALA A 30 11.42 -5.35 -4.96
C ALA A 30 11.17 -6.82 -4.58
N ILE A 31 11.92 -7.39 -3.63
CA ILE A 31 11.66 -8.76 -3.11
C ILE A 31 10.21 -8.88 -2.63
N ILE A 32 9.72 -7.90 -1.87
CA ILE A 32 8.34 -7.90 -1.37
C ILE A 32 7.35 -7.79 -2.53
N SER A 33 7.62 -6.92 -3.50
CA SER A 33 6.77 -6.71 -4.68
C SER A 33 6.69 -7.94 -5.57
N ASN A 34 7.83 -8.60 -5.82
CA ASN A 34 7.90 -9.82 -6.63
C ASN A 34 7.13 -10.98 -5.98
N TYR A 35 7.11 -11.04 -4.64
CA TYR A 35 6.33 -12.03 -3.91
C TYR A 35 4.83 -11.71 -3.87
N LEU A 36 4.46 -10.50 -3.48
CA LEU A 36 3.06 -10.10 -3.25
C LEU A 36 2.33 -9.65 -4.52
N ARG A 37 3.06 -9.34 -5.59
CA ARG A 37 2.56 -8.81 -6.87
C ARG A 37 1.89 -7.44 -6.75
N TYR A 38 2.34 -6.61 -5.80
CA TYR A 38 1.93 -5.22 -5.66
C TYR A 38 3.05 -4.26 -6.07
N ALA A 39 2.67 -3.10 -6.61
CA ALA A 39 3.60 -1.99 -6.77
C ALA A 39 4.02 -1.43 -5.41
N ASN A 40 5.24 -0.91 -5.33
CA ASN A 40 5.77 -0.21 -4.16
C ASN A 40 6.14 1.25 -4.52
N ALA A 41 6.47 2.06 -3.52
CA ALA A 41 6.75 3.50 -3.68
C ALA A 41 8.25 3.86 -3.54
N ILE A 42 9.15 2.88 -3.62
CA ILE A 42 10.60 3.07 -3.50
C ILE A 42 11.20 3.27 -4.89
N ALA A 43 11.77 4.46 -5.11
CA ALA A 43 12.45 4.78 -6.35
C ALA A 43 13.70 3.88 -6.55
N GLY A 44 13.88 3.38 -7.78
CA GLY A 44 14.97 2.47 -8.13
C GLY A 44 14.69 1.00 -7.76
N SER A 45 13.54 0.68 -7.16
CA SER A 45 13.16 -0.72 -6.88
C SER A 45 12.77 -1.45 -8.16
N GLU A 46 12.32 -0.72 -9.18
CA GLU A 46 11.97 -1.24 -10.51
C GLU A 46 13.12 -2.00 -11.18
N ASP A 47 14.39 -1.63 -10.91
CA ASP A 47 15.57 -2.30 -11.46
C ASP A 47 15.72 -3.76 -10.95
N PHE A 48 15.03 -4.10 -9.86
CA PHE A 48 15.08 -5.41 -9.19
C PHE A 48 13.74 -6.17 -9.26
N MET A 49 12.71 -5.59 -9.87
CA MET A 49 11.39 -6.20 -9.97
C MET A 49 11.30 -7.15 -11.17
N ASP A 50 10.40 -8.15 -11.07
CA ASP A 50 10.11 -9.07 -12.17
C ASP A 50 9.58 -8.29 -13.39
N PRO A 51 10.08 -8.52 -14.62
CA PRO A 51 9.64 -7.79 -15.82
C PRO A 51 8.13 -7.85 -16.05
N ASP A 52 7.53 -9.02 -15.83
CA ASP A 52 6.08 -9.24 -15.96
C ASP A 52 5.25 -8.37 -15.00
N LEU A 53 5.86 -7.89 -13.91
CA LEU A 53 5.23 -7.00 -12.94
C LEU A 53 5.37 -5.53 -13.35
N ILE A 54 6.50 -5.16 -13.95
CA ILE A 54 6.79 -3.79 -14.42
C ILE A 54 5.86 -3.40 -15.57
N ASP A 55 5.56 -4.36 -16.46
CA ASP A 55 4.72 -4.11 -17.64
C ASP A 55 3.22 -4.40 -17.38
N ALA A 56 2.85 -4.78 -16.15
CA ALA A 56 1.48 -5.16 -15.81
C ALA A 56 0.53 -3.94 -15.84
N PRO A 57 -0.53 -3.93 -16.66
CA PRO A 57 -1.45 -2.80 -16.77
C PRO A 57 -2.28 -2.55 -15.49
N GLU A 58 -2.43 -3.56 -14.63
CA GLU A 58 -3.04 -3.42 -13.30
C GLU A 58 -2.15 -2.66 -12.30
N LEU A 59 -0.84 -2.53 -12.56
CA LEU A 59 0.10 -1.77 -11.74
C LEU A 59 0.50 -0.45 -12.41
N VAL A 60 0.78 -0.49 -13.71
CA VAL A 60 1.06 0.67 -14.55
C VAL A 60 -0.23 1.08 -15.26
N ILE A 61 -1.02 1.92 -14.59
CA ILE A 61 -2.32 2.35 -15.06
C ILE A 61 -2.19 3.08 -16.42
N PRO A 62 -2.88 2.62 -17.48
CA PRO A 62 -2.90 3.30 -18.78
C PRO A 62 -3.30 4.77 -18.67
N GLU A 63 -2.68 5.64 -19.49
CA GLU A 63 -2.83 7.09 -19.41
C GLU A 63 -4.30 7.55 -19.53
N ASP A 64 -5.08 6.89 -20.40
CA ASP A 64 -6.51 7.15 -20.60
C ASP A 64 -7.38 6.77 -19.39
N LEU A 65 -6.86 5.93 -18.48
CA LEU A 65 -7.55 5.47 -17.28
C LEU A 65 -7.09 6.17 -16.00
N GLN A 66 -5.96 6.88 -16.00
CA GLN A 66 -5.42 7.53 -14.79
C GLN A 66 -6.42 8.48 -14.12
N ALA A 67 -7.20 9.21 -14.91
CA ALA A 67 -8.21 10.14 -14.41
C ALA A 67 -9.43 9.46 -13.75
N SER A 68 -9.59 8.14 -13.93
CA SER A 68 -10.71 7.38 -13.36
C SER A 68 -10.49 6.99 -11.90
N ALA A 69 -9.23 7.02 -11.43
CA ALA A 69 -8.91 6.67 -10.06
C ALA A 69 -9.48 7.69 -9.06
N GLN A 70 -10.10 7.20 -8.00
CA GLN A 70 -10.59 8.03 -6.89
C GLN A 70 -9.88 7.66 -5.60
N THR A 71 -9.32 8.66 -4.93
CA THR A 71 -8.79 8.47 -3.58
C THR A 71 -9.94 8.44 -2.59
N ALA A 72 -10.04 7.35 -1.83
CA ALA A 72 -10.97 7.27 -0.71
C ALA A 72 -10.71 8.41 0.28
N ARG A 73 -11.76 9.15 0.62
CA ARG A 73 -11.72 10.21 1.64
C ARG A 73 -12.33 9.68 2.93
N LEU A 74 -11.78 10.10 4.05
CA LEU A 74 -12.37 9.79 5.34
C LEU A 74 -13.72 10.49 5.45
N CYS A 75 -14.80 9.71 5.61
CA CYS A 75 -16.12 10.25 5.90
C CYS A 75 -16.26 10.60 7.39
N GLU A 76 -17.16 11.53 7.70
CA GLU A 76 -17.54 11.87 9.08
C GLU A 76 -17.98 10.63 9.88
N PRO A 77 -17.80 10.61 11.22
CA PRO A 77 -18.11 9.44 12.06
C PRO A 77 -19.53 8.91 11.87
N ALA A 78 -20.53 9.80 11.77
CA ALA A 78 -21.92 9.40 11.56
C ALA A 78 -22.15 8.63 10.25
N THR A 79 -21.39 8.94 9.20
CA THR A 79 -21.43 8.20 7.94
C THR A 79 -20.76 6.84 8.07
N GLN A 80 -19.63 6.76 8.80
CA GLN A 80 -18.93 5.49 9.06
C GLN A 80 -19.79 4.50 9.86
N ASP A 81 -20.57 4.99 10.83
CA ASP A 81 -21.52 4.17 11.59
C ASP A 81 -22.58 3.54 10.69
N ILE A 82 -23.09 4.31 9.71
CA ILE A 82 -24.05 3.81 8.73
C ILE A 82 -23.42 2.73 7.87
N TYR A 83 -22.20 2.94 7.35
CA TYR A 83 -21.48 1.93 6.58
C TYR A 83 -21.26 0.64 7.38
N THR A 84 -20.88 0.76 8.65
CA THR A 84 -20.69 -0.39 9.55
C THR A 84 -21.97 -1.19 9.72
N ARG A 85 -23.11 -0.50 9.95
CA ARG A 85 -24.41 -1.17 10.07
C ARG A 85 -24.81 -1.87 8.79
N ILE A 86 -24.70 -1.21 7.63
CA ILE A 86 -25.01 -1.81 6.32
C ILE A 86 -24.17 -3.07 6.12
N TRP A 87 -22.86 -2.99 6.34
CA TRP A 87 -21.95 -4.12 6.16
C TRP A 87 -22.27 -5.28 7.10
N THR A 88 -22.64 -4.99 8.35
CA THR A 88 -23.04 -6.01 9.34
C THR A 88 -24.31 -6.73 8.90
N GLU A 89 -25.31 -6.03 8.35
CA GLU A 89 -26.54 -6.66 7.88
C GLU A 89 -26.32 -7.48 6.59
N VAL A 90 -25.44 -7.04 5.68
CA VAL A 90 -25.09 -7.80 4.46
C VAL A 90 -24.39 -9.13 4.78
N LEU A 91 -23.62 -9.18 5.86
CA LEU A 91 -22.86 -10.37 6.27
C LEU A 91 -23.67 -11.41 7.05
N ARG A 92 -24.94 -11.14 7.35
CA ARG A 92 -25.85 -12.10 8.01
C ARG A 92 -26.59 -12.95 7.00
#